data_AF-D9D788-F1
#
_entry.id   AF-D9D788-F1
#
_cell.length_a   1.000
_cell.length_b   1.000
_cell.length_c   1.000
_cell.angle_alpha   90.00
_cell.angle_beta   90.00
_cell.angle_gamma   90.00
#
_symmetry.space_group_name_H-M   'P 1'
#
loop_
_entity.id
_entity.type
_entity.pdbx_description
1 polymer ?
#
loop_
_entity_poly.entity_id
_entity_poly.type
_entity_poly.pdbx_seq_one_letter_code
_entity_poly.pdbx_strand_id
1 'polypeptide(L)' 'MRTLCILLVFLVAVCVFIAQHPAHACDFQSCWATCQAQHSIYFIRAFCDGSTCKCVFVTGG' A
#
# COMPACT_ATOMS: atom_id res chain seq x y z
N MET A 1 -5.23 1.38 -39.16
CA MET A 1 -6.34 1.90 -38.30
C MET A 1 -6.70 0.93 -37.18
N ARG A 2 -6.99 -0.36 -37.46
CA ARG A 2 -7.33 -1.37 -36.43
C ARG A 2 -6.30 -1.52 -35.29
N THR A 3 -5.01 -1.55 -35.60
CA THR A 3 -3.93 -1.74 -34.61
C THR A 3 -3.84 -0.60 -33.59
N LEU A 4 -4.04 0.65 -34.05
CA LEU A 4 -4.05 1.83 -33.20
C LEU A 4 -5.21 1.79 -32.19
N CYS A 5 -6.39 1.34 -32.61
CA CYS A 5 -7.53 1.20 -31.72
C CYS A 5 -7.27 0.16 -30.62
N ILE A 6 -6.64 -0.97 -30.95
CA ILE A 6 -6.30 -2.01 -29.98
C ILE A 6 -5.31 -1.48 -28.94
N LEU A 7 -4.26 -0.79 -29.39
CA LEU A 7 -3.26 -0.18 -28.49
C LEU A 7 -3.88 0.86 -27.55
N LEU A 8 -4.80 1.69 -28.05
CA LEU A 8 -5.52 2.66 -27.22
C LEU A 8 -6.37 2.00 -26.14
N VAL A 9 -7.08 0.91 -26.47
CA VAL A 9 -7.88 0.17 -25.50
C VAL A 9 -7.01 -0.45 -24.42
N PHE A 10 -5.88 -1.06 -24.79
CA PHE A 10 -4.92 -1.59 -23.82
C PHE A 10 -4.35 -0.50 -22.91
N LEU A 11 -3.98 0.65 -23.47
CA LEU A 11 -3.44 1.77 -22.72
C LEU A 11 -4.46 2.30 -21.70
N VAL A 12 -5.72 2.48 -22.11
CA VAL A 12 -6.80 2.90 -21.21
C VAL A 12 -7.03 1.89 -20.07
N ALA A 13 -7.06 0.58 -20.40
CA ALA A 13 -7.23 -0.47 -19.39
C ALA A 13 -6.11 -0.45 -18.35
N VAL A 14 -4.86 -0.30 -18.78
CA VAL A 14 -3.70 -0.19 -17.89
C VAL A 14 -3.79 1.07 -17.02
N CYS A 15 -4.15 2.22 -17.59
CA CYS A 15 -4.32 3.45 -16.81
C CYS A 15 -5.40 3.33 -15.73
N VAL A 16 -6.54 2.71 -16.04
CA VAL A 16 -7.62 2.47 -15.07
C VAL A 16 -7.16 1.53 -13.95
N PHE A 17 -6.44 0.47 -14.29
CA PHE A 17 -5.89 -0.49 -13.31
C PHE A 17 -4.94 0.19 -12.32
N ILE A 18 -4.03 1.05 -12.82
CA ILE A 18 -3.09 1.81 -11.97
C ILE A 18 -3.84 2.80 -11.08
N ALA A 19 -4.89 3.45 -11.58
CA ALA A 19 -5.71 4.37 -10.79
C ALA A 19 -6.51 3.66 -9.68
N GLN A 20 -6.93 2.42 -9.91
CA GLN A 20 -7.63 1.58 -8.93
C GLN A 20 -6.68 0.95 -7.90
N HIS A 21 -5.40 0.81 -8.22
CA HIS A 21 -4.37 0.30 -7.32
C HIS A 21 -3.29 1.36 -7.11
N PRO A 22 -3.62 2.47 -6.41
CA PRO A 22 -2.64 3.50 -6.14
C PRO A 22 -1.49 2.87 -5.34
N ALA A 23 -0.27 2.96 -5.88
CA ALA A 23 0.97 2.58 -5.18
C ALA A 23 1.23 3.43 -3.91
N HIS A 24 0.33 4.35 -3.58
CA HIS A 24 0.34 5.20 -2.39
C HIS A 24 -0.69 4.76 -1.35
N ALA A 25 -1.42 3.66 -1.59
CA ALA A 25 -2.07 2.96 -0.51
C ALA A 25 -0.97 2.46 0.43
N CYS A 26 -1.14 2.71 1.73
CA CYS A 26 -0.22 2.22 2.75
C CYS A 26 -0.03 0.71 2.53
N ASP A 27 1.21 0.31 2.23
CA ASP A 27 1.53 -1.10 2.12
C ASP A 27 1.57 -1.67 3.54
N PHE A 28 0.57 -2.48 3.85
CA PHE A 28 0.45 -3.14 5.15
C PHE A 28 1.72 -3.93 5.49
N GLN A 29 2.36 -4.55 4.50
CA GLN A 29 3.52 -5.41 4.75
C GLN A 29 4.75 -4.58 5.09
N SER A 30 5.04 -3.52 4.34
CA SER A 30 6.09 -2.55 4.68
C SER A 30 5.81 -1.83 6.00
N CYS A 31 4.55 -1.48 6.27
CA CYS A 31 4.12 -0.86 7.51
C CYS A 31 4.37 -1.79 8.71
N TRP A 32 3.94 -3.05 8.60
CA TRP A 32 4.15 -4.07 9.62
C TRP A 32 5.63 -4.32 9.89
N ALA A 33 6.42 -4.53 8.83
CA ALA A 33 7.87 -4.76 8.95
C ALA A 33 8.57 -3.59 9.65
N THR A 34 8.19 -2.36 9.30
CA THR A 34 8.75 -1.14 9.90
C THR A 34 8.38 -1.02 11.38
N CYS A 35 7.11 -1.18 11.73
CA CYS A 35 6.64 -1.11 13.12
C CYS A 35 7.24 -2.23 14.00
N GLN A 36 7.36 -3.44 13.46
CA GLN A 36 8.01 -4.57 14.14
C GLN A 36 9.49 -4.26 14.40
N ALA A 37 10.20 -3.67 13.44
CA ALA A 37 11.60 -3.30 13.61
C ALA A 37 11.81 -2.18 14.64
N GLN A 38 10.88 -1.21 14.72
CA GLN A 38 10.97 -0.09 15.65
C GLN A 38 10.62 -0.48 17.10
N HIS A 39 9.55 -1.25 17.30
CA HIS A 39 9.03 -1.55 18.63
C HIS A 39 9.38 -2.95 19.14
N SER A 40 9.90 -3.84 18.28
CA SER A 40 10.41 -5.17 18.63
C SER A 40 9.44 -5.95 19.52
N ILE A 41 9.84 -6.33 20.73
CA ILE A 41 9.05 -7.09 21.69
C ILE A 41 7.80 -6.37 22.19
N TYR A 42 7.74 -5.05 22.07
CA TYR A 42 6.62 -4.23 22.53
C TYR A 42 5.56 -4.04 21.44
N PHE A 43 5.82 -4.53 20.22
CA PHE A 43 4.88 -4.41 19.12
C PHE A 43 3.68 -5.34 19.28
N ILE A 44 2.47 -4.80 19.09
CA ILE A 44 1.22 -5.56 19.14
C ILE A 44 0.69 -5.79 17.72
N ARG A 45 0.54 -4.72 16.95
CA ARG A 45 0.03 -4.76 15.57
C ARG A 45 0.34 -3.47 14.81
N ALA A 46 0.40 -3.56 13.50
CA ALA A 46 0.40 -2.40 12.61
C ALA A 46 -0.86 -2.43 11.76
N PHE A 47 -1.32 -1.28 11.30
CA PHE A 47 -2.40 -1.19 10.30
C PHE A 47 -2.27 0.11 9.50
N CYS A 48 -2.95 0.12 8.36
CA CYS A 48 -3.03 1.27 7.49
C CYS A 48 -4.30 2.06 7.78
N ASP A 49 -4.12 3.31 8.22
CA ASP A 49 -5.18 4.30 8.39
C ASP A 49 -5.15 5.24 7.18
N GLY A 50 -5.88 4.85 6.13
CA GLY A 50 -5.81 5.48 4.81
C GLY A 50 -4.44 5.30 4.17
N SER A 51 -3.75 6.42 3.91
CA SER A 51 -2.37 6.45 3.40
C SER A 51 -1.31 6.41 4.51
N THR A 52 -1.71 6.37 5.78
CA THR A 52 -0.80 6.47 6.93
C THR A 52 -0.59 5.11 7.58
N CYS A 53 0.66 4.74 7.83
CA CYS A 53 0.99 3.58 8.65
C CYS A 53 0.85 3.91 10.15
N LYS A 54 0.15 3.05 10.91
CA LYS A 54 -0.02 3.17 12.36
C LYS A 54 0.54 1.94 13.05
N CYS A 55 1.42 2.17 14.02
CA CYS A 55 1.97 1.14 14.90
C CYS A 55 1.25 1.16 16.25
N VAL A 56 0.83 -0.01 16.73
CA VAL A 56 0.31 -0.20 18.09
C VAL A 56 1.35 -0.99 18.87
N PHE A 57 1.85 -0.40 19.94
CA PHE A 57 2.87 -0.97 20.80
C PHE A 57 2.54 -0.69 22.27
N VAL A 58 3.00 -1.56 23.16
CA VAL A 58 2.91 -1.29 24.59
C VAL A 58 3.94 -0.23 24.98
N THR A 59 3.49 0.79 25.70
CA THR A 59 4.38 1.70 26.42
C THR A 59 4.59 1.10 27.80
N GLY A 60 5.79 0.61 28.06
CA GLY A 60 6.16 0.19 29.42
C GLY A 60 6.08 1.42 30.33
N GLY A 61 5.28 1.31 31.40
CA GLY A 61 5.18 2.33 32.45
C GLY A 61 6.43 2.43 33.30
#